data_AF-A0A959CQ11-F1
#
_entry.id   AF-A0A959CQ11-F1
#
_cell.length_a   1.000
_cell.length_b   1.000
_cell.length_c   1.000
_cell.angle_alpha   90.00
_cell.angle_beta   90.00
_cell.angle_gamma   90.00
#
_symmetry.space_group_name_H-M   'P 1'
#
loop_
_entity.id
_entity.type
_entity.pdbx_description
1 polymer ?
#
loop_
_entity_poly.entity_id
_entity_poly.type
_entity_poly.pdbx_seq_one_letter_code
_entity_poly.pdbx_strand_id
1 'polypeptide(L)'
;QLVAFLQPLCRGKRAEGHFVFSEYETFRKACGQETSDAAGFFCGQFLAEWVCEQAFARFRRPVPSGMDGLHLEAGEGAYESLLPPAYPQKDFGFALGHLLEHNPEYARRFRNFDYLVLHGFQIRDVSFLQFCPRLETLRLSSNRIERLPGFFSRFENLRFLNLADNRLTGFSGLAGLRELRGLNLQNNRIQGTTLLNPVLKLPELLEFSLAGNPLGGELEPLINTTEPTESLRRLRERLLHPPEMAAVQGGSFRMGNLDGWESPENWEYKSDWEKPVHEVRLRDFHIGKYPVTLSEYRKFIHATQYVTTAERVGWSLVLNGEKQDWEITEGVNWRHDAFGKKQPNGRHPVLYISWYDAVSYCNWLSREQGLEPYYGVDEAEENPGNLNDEERDSFKWTVKERPGSNGYRLPTEAEWEYAARGGQKSKGYAYAGSDDLDEVAWYWANSGYLRLSGGWNKESLIANDCQTHPVGQKKPNELGLHDMSGNVLEWCWDWFDEGYYQQFENQPVDNPAGPESGHYRHVRGGSWSINGEFCRVAYHLRYFPGIGSDSIGFRLARTVSLLFFLASRSFL
;
A
#
# COMPACT_ATOMS: atom_id res chain seq x y z
N GLN A 1 -1.66 -57.48 18.25
CA GLN A 1 -2.38 -58.40 19.16
C GLN A 1 -2.78 -57.70 20.46
N LEU A 2 -1.85 -57.09 21.21
CA LEU A 2 -2.17 -56.31 22.42
C LEU A 2 -3.18 -55.15 22.16
N VAL A 3 -3.01 -54.43 21.05
CA VAL A 3 -3.92 -53.35 20.61
C VAL A 3 -5.34 -53.85 20.37
N ALA A 4 -5.50 -54.99 19.69
CA ALA A 4 -6.81 -55.59 19.42
C ALA A 4 -7.49 -56.11 20.68
N PHE A 5 -6.71 -56.43 21.73
CA PHE A 5 -7.20 -56.87 23.03
C PHE A 5 -7.68 -55.70 23.92
N LEU A 6 -6.97 -54.56 23.89
CA LEU A 6 -7.25 -53.42 24.78
C LEU A 6 -8.36 -52.49 24.28
N GLN A 7 -8.54 -52.39 22.95
CA GLN A 7 -9.50 -51.48 22.34
C GLN A 7 -10.97 -51.72 22.77
N PRO A 8 -11.46 -52.97 22.91
CA PRO A 8 -12.82 -53.23 23.39
C PRO A 8 -12.99 -52.96 24.89
N LEU A 9 -11.96 -53.24 25.71
CA LEU A 9 -11.96 -53.02 27.17
C LEU A 9 -12.06 -51.53 27.51
N CYS A 10 -11.32 -50.68 26.80
CA CYS A 10 -11.41 -49.24 26.97
C CYS A 10 -12.74 -48.66 26.46
N ARG A 11 -13.31 -49.20 25.36
CA ARG A 11 -14.61 -48.80 24.83
C ARG A 11 -15.78 -49.20 25.74
N GLY A 12 -15.73 -50.37 26.37
CA GLY A 12 -16.74 -50.82 27.32
C GLY A 12 -16.82 -49.93 28.56
N LYS A 13 -15.68 -49.56 29.15
CA LYS A 13 -15.63 -48.68 30.33
C LYS A 13 -15.96 -47.21 30.06
N ARG A 14 -15.90 -46.77 28.79
CA ARG A 14 -16.37 -45.46 28.34
C ARG A 14 -17.90 -45.32 28.44
N ALA A 15 -18.64 -46.41 28.25
CA ALA A 15 -20.11 -46.42 28.35
C ALA A 15 -20.62 -46.30 29.80
N GLU A 16 -19.78 -46.63 30.79
CA GLU A 16 -20.14 -46.63 32.21
C GLU A 16 -19.61 -45.43 33.00
N GLY A 17 -18.88 -44.49 32.35
CA GLY A 17 -18.29 -43.33 33.03
C GLY A 17 -17.12 -43.67 33.99
N HIS A 18 -16.62 -44.91 33.94
CA HIS A 18 -15.67 -45.49 34.90
C HIS A 18 -14.29 -45.78 34.29
N PHE A 19 -13.72 -44.87 33.50
CA PHE A 19 -12.27 -44.95 33.28
C PHE A 19 -11.55 -44.36 34.50
N VAL A 20 -11.34 -45.21 35.52
CA VAL A 20 -10.71 -44.82 36.77
C VAL A 20 -9.19 -44.80 36.57
N PHE A 21 -8.59 -43.63 36.76
CA PHE A 21 -7.16 -43.36 36.67
C PHE A 21 -6.26 -44.33 37.48
N SER A 22 -6.80 -45.01 38.50
CA SER A 22 -6.10 -46.05 39.25
C SER A 22 -5.66 -47.24 38.39
N GLU A 23 -6.35 -47.50 37.28
CA GLU A 23 -6.03 -48.60 36.37
C GLU A 23 -4.85 -48.26 35.43
N TYR A 24 -4.59 -46.97 35.17
CA TYR A 24 -3.43 -46.50 34.40
C TYR A 24 -2.10 -46.72 35.14
N GLU A 25 -2.01 -46.36 36.42
CA GLU A 25 -0.80 -46.61 37.23
C GLU A 25 -0.56 -48.11 37.40
N THR A 26 -1.64 -48.88 37.54
CA THR A 26 -1.58 -50.34 37.60
C THR A 26 -1.08 -50.94 36.28
N PHE A 27 -1.55 -50.42 35.14
CA PHE A 27 -1.13 -50.83 33.80
C PHE A 27 0.32 -50.44 33.47
N ARG A 28 0.71 -49.19 33.76
CA ARG A 28 2.09 -48.69 33.59
C ARG A 28 3.09 -49.53 34.39
N LYS A 29 2.73 -49.93 35.61
CA LYS A 29 3.54 -50.84 36.43
C LYS A 29 3.58 -52.27 35.89
N ALA A 30 2.48 -52.75 35.29
CA ALA A 30 2.40 -54.11 34.74
C ALA A 30 3.17 -54.30 33.42
N CYS A 31 3.35 -53.24 32.62
CA CYS A 31 3.96 -53.34 31.29
C CYS A 31 5.52 -53.31 31.28
N GLY A 32 6.19 -52.89 32.35
CA GLY A 32 7.66 -52.84 32.43
C GLY A 32 8.31 -51.79 31.51
N GLN A 33 9.59 -51.44 31.75
CA GLN A 33 10.30 -50.33 31.08
C GLN A 33 10.49 -50.51 29.56
N GLU A 34 10.50 -51.75 29.04
CA GLU A 34 10.82 -52.04 27.63
C GLU A 34 9.63 -51.98 26.66
N THR A 35 8.39 -51.91 27.15
CA THR A 35 7.17 -51.72 26.30
C THR A 35 6.71 -50.25 26.25
N SER A 36 7.55 -49.35 26.76
CA SER A 36 7.22 -47.96 27.08
C SER A 36 6.78 -47.11 25.88
N ASP A 37 7.26 -47.40 24.67
CA ASP A 37 6.94 -46.59 23.50
C ASP A 37 5.54 -46.88 22.93
N ALA A 38 5.16 -48.15 22.76
CA ALA A 38 3.84 -48.50 22.22
C ALA A 38 2.71 -48.35 23.25
N ALA A 39 2.97 -48.68 24.52
CA ALA A 39 2.03 -48.46 25.61
C ALA A 39 1.91 -46.96 25.95
N GLY A 40 3.01 -46.20 25.89
CA GLY A 40 3.02 -44.75 26.03
C GLY A 40 2.27 -44.04 24.92
N PHE A 41 2.43 -44.47 23.67
CA PHE A 41 1.71 -43.93 22.51
C PHE A 41 0.19 -44.16 22.60
N PHE A 42 -0.25 -45.39 22.88
CA PHE A 42 -1.68 -45.71 23.01
C PHE A 42 -2.33 -45.04 24.23
N CYS A 43 -1.64 -45.01 25.38
CA CYS A 43 -2.15 -44.31 26.56
C CYS A 43 -2.20 -42.79 26.34
N GLY A 44 -1.23 -42.23 25.61
CA GLY A 44 -1.22 -40.82 25.22
C GLY A 44 -2.42 -40.44 24.35
N GLN A 45 -2.81 -41.30 23.40
CA GLN A 45 -3.98 -41.10 22.54
C GLN A 45 -5.29 -41.02 23.33
N PHE A 46 -5.56 -42.01 24.19
CA PHE A 46 -6.78 -42.03 25.00
C PHE A 46 -6.82 -40.87 25.99
N LEU A 47 -5.68 -40.49 26.54
CA LEU A 47 -5.56 -39.38 27.47
C LEU A 47 -5.78 -38.03 26.77
N ALA A 48 -5.28 -37.85 25.55
CA ALA A 48 -5.55 -36.68 24.73
C ALA A 48 -7.04 -36.56 24.37
N GLU A 49 -7.68 -37.66 23.96
CA GLU A 49 -9.12 -37.70 23.68
C GLU A 49 -9.94 -37.36 24.93
N TRP A 50 -9.63 -37.99 26.07
CA TRP A 50 -10.30 -37.71 27.35
C TRP A 50 -10.14 -36.24 27.77
N VAL A 51 -8.92 -35.69 27.72
CA VAL A 51 -8.67 -34.27 28.06
C VAL A 51 -9.49 -33.35 27.15
N CYS A 52 -9.58 -33.64 25.85
CA CYS A 52 -10.41 -32.88 24.93
C CYS A 52 -11.90 -32.96 25.28
N GLU A 53 -12.44 -34.15 25.54
CA GLU A 53 -13.84 -34.32 25.92
C GLU A 53 -14.20 -33.59 27.22
N GLN A 54 -13.33 -33.69 28.23
CA GLN A 54 -13.51 -32.99 29.49
C GLN A 54 -13.46 -31.46 29.30
N ALA A 55 -12.54 -30.96 28.47
CA ALA A 55 -12.49 -29.55 28.13
C ALA A 55 -13.76 -29.10 27.38
N PHE A 56 -14.26 -29.88 26.42
CA PHE A 56 -15.49 -29.60 25.69
C PHE A 56 -16.73 -29.61 26.58
N ALA A 57 -16.77 -30.46 27.59
CA ALA A 57 -17.88 -30.51 28.54
C ALA A 57 -17.87 -29.32 29.51
N ARG A 58 -16.69 -28.92 29.99
CA ARG A 58 -16.57 -27.98 31.11
C ARG A 58 -16.43 -26.51 30.71
N PHE A 59 -15.77 -26.24 29.58
CA PHE A 59 -15.36 -24.87 29.21
C PHE A 59 -16.06 -24.34 27.97
N ARG A 60 -16.99 -25.09 27.40
CA ARG A 60 -17.68 -24.71 26.17
C ARG A 60 -18.65 -23.56 26.40
N ARG A 61 -18.60 -22.60 25.46
CA ARG A 61 -19.47 -21.43 25.38
C ARG A 61 -20.35 -21.49 24.13
N PRO A 62 -21.45 -20.73 24.09
CA PRO A 62 -22.26 -20.58 22.88
C PRO A 62 -21.43 -19.99 21.73
N VAL A 63 -21.59 -20.55 20.54
CA VAL A 63 -21.02 -20.00 19.30
C VAL A 63 -22.01 -18.96 18.75
N PRO A 64 -21.54 -17.84 18.15
CA PRO A 64 -22.43 -16.85 17.54
C PRO A 64 -23.38 -17.45 16.49
N SER A 65 -24.55 -16.84 16.35
CA SER A 65 -25.55 -17.29 15.37
C SER A 65 -25.01 -17.18 13.94
N GLY A 66 -25.18 -18.24 13.14
CA GLY A 66 -24.73 -18.31 11.75
C GLY A 66 -23.27 -18.72 11.56
N MET A 67 -22.54 -18.98 12.63
CA MET A 67 -21.18 -19.54 12.60
C MET A 67 -21.19 -21.01 12.99
N ASP A 68 -20.26 -21.79 12.44
CA ASP A 68 -20.04 -23.19 12.81
C ASP A 68 -18.63 -23.37 13.37
N GLY A 69 -18.55 -23.87 14.60
CA GLY A 69 -17.31 -23.71 15.34
C GLY A 69 -17.26 -24.28 16.74
N LEU A 70 -16.18 -23.93 17.42
CA LEU A 70 -15.91 -24.30 18.81
C LEU A 70 -15.45 -23.08 19.60
N HIS A 71 -16.10 -22.85 20.74
CA HIS A 71 -15.73 -21.79 21.68
C HIS A 71 -15.44 -22.40 23.05
N LEU A 72 -14.17 -22.39 23.45
CA LEU A 72 -13.73 -22.78 24.78
C LEU A 72 -13.02 -21.62 25.49
N GLU A 73 -13.36 -21.41 26.76
CA GLU A 73 -12.70 -20.43 27.63
C GLU A 73 -12.39 -21.03 29.00
N ALA A 74 -11.10 -21.13 29.30
CA ALA A 74 -10.59 -21.50 30.61
C ALA A 74 -10.03 -20.25 31.31
N GLY A 75 -10.37 -20.06 32.59
CA GLY A 75 -9.70 -19.07 33.42
C GLY A 75 -8.26 -19.47 33.74
N GLU A 76 -7.50 -18.56 34.33
CA GLU A 76 -6.11 -18.82 34.72
C GLU A 76 -5.99 -20.06 35.61
N GLY A 77 -5.13 -21.01 35.22
CA GLY A 77 -4.94 -22.28 35.92
C GLY A 77 -6.07 -23.30 35.82
N ALA A 78 -7.23 -22.95 35.23
CA ALA A 78 -8.40 -23.84 35.17
C ALA A 78 -8.15 -25.07 34.29
N TYR A 79 -7.47 -24.91 33.15
CA TYR A 79 -7.10 -26.06 32.31
C TYR A 79 -6.12 -27.00 33.02
N GLU A 80 -5.12 -26.47 33.74
CA GLU A 80 -4.17 -27.32 34.50
C GLU A 80 -4.86 -28.15 35.56
N SER A 81 -5.88 -27.60 36.22
CA SER A 81 -6.67 -28.32 37.23
C SER A 81 -7.47 -29.50 36.65
N LEU A 82 -7.71 -29.51 35.33
CA LEU A 82 -8.40 -30.57 34.61
C LEU A 82 -7.44 -31.67 34.17
N LEU A 83 -6.13 -31.39 34.11
CA LEU A 83 -5.13 -32.34 33.64
C LEU A 83 -4.88 -33.43 34.70
N PRO A 84 -4.87 -34.72 34.31
CA PRO A 84 -4.51 -35.78 35.22
C PRO A 84 -3.03 -35.67 35.63
N PRO A 85 -2.65 -36.05 36.87
CA PRO A 85 -1.28 -35.88 37.38
C PRO A 85 -0.18 -36.51 36.52
N ALA A 86 -0.53 -37.56 35.76
CA ALA A 86 0.40 -38.29 34.89
C ALA A 86 0.34 -37.86 33.42
N TYR A 87 -0.41 -36.81 33.05
CA TYR A 87 -0.37 -36.28 31.69
C TYR A 87 0.87 -35.38 31.53
N PRO A 88 1.93 -35.84 30.84
CA PRO A 88 3.19 -35.10 30.78
C PRO A 88 3.06 -33.85 29.88
N GLN A 89 2.07 -33.85 28.99
CA GLN A 89 1.83 -32.85 27.95
C GLN A 89 0.83 -31.80 28.45
N LYS A 90 1.29 -30.71 29.07
CA LYS A 90 0.39 -29.61 29.52
C LYS A 90 -0.13 -28.71 28.38
N ASP A 91 -0.07 -29.18 27.15
CA ASP A 91 -0.41 -28.41 25.95
C ASP A 91 -1.71 -28.96 25.34
N PHE A 92 -2.79 -28.18 25.42
CA PHE A 92 -4.07 -28.58 24.83
C PHE A 92 -4.00 -28.68 23.31
N GLY A 93 -3.17 -27.86 22.66
CA GLY A 93 -3.05 -27.88 21.20
C GLY A 93 -2.45 -29.18 20.69
N PHE A 94 -1.47 -29.73 21.41
CA PHE A 94 -0.93 -31.06 21.14
C PHE A 94 -2.00 -32.15 21.31
N ALA A 95 -2.77 -32.11 22.41
CA ALA A 95 -3.85 -33.05 22.67
C ALA A 95 -4.91 -33.02 21.55
N LEU A 96 -5.30 -31.81 21.15
CA LEU A 96 -6.28 -31.60 20.10
C LEU A 96 -5.76 -32.04 18.72
N GLY A 97 -4.50 -31.75 18.39
CA GLY A 97 -3.86 -32.23 17.17
C GLY A 97 -3.89 -33.76 17.09
N HIS A 98 -3.51 -34.43 18.18
CA HIS A 98 -3.54 -35.89 18.26
C HIS A 98 -4.97 -36.45 18.11
N LEU A 99 -5.97 -35.80 18.72
CA LEU A 99 -7.37 -36.17 18.58
C LEU A 99 -7.79 -36.12 17.10
N LEU A 100 -7.47 -35.03 16.40
CA LEU A 100 -7.87 -34.81 15.01
C LEU A 100 -7.14 -35.76 14.05
N GLU A 101 -5.86 -36.03 14.25
CA GLU A 101 -5.10 -36.98 13.44
C GLU A 101 -5.68 -38.40 13.47
N HIS A 102 -6.16 -38.83 14.63
CA HIS A 102 -6.58 -40.22 14.85
C HIS A 102 -8.10 -40.42 14.87
N ASN A 103 -8.89 -39.35 14.74
CA ASN A 103 -10.35 -39.42 14.68
C ASN A 103 -10.90 -38.67 13.45
N PRO A 104 -11.12 -39.38 12.32
CA PRO A 104 -11.56 -38.77 11.07
C PRO A 104 -12.91 -38.05 11.12
N GLU A 105 -13.76 -38.35 12.11
CA GLU A 105 -15.03 -37.67 12.32
C GLU A 105 -14.83 -36.26 12.90
N TYR A 106 -14.04 -36.15 13.96
CA TYR A 106 -13.67 -34.85 14.52
C TYR A 106 -12.90 -34.01 13.50
N ALA A 107 -11.94 -34.60 12.77
CA ALA A 107 -11.23 -33.90 11.70
C ALA A 107 -12.17 -33.37 10.60
N ARG A 108 -13.18 -34.15 10.19
CA ARG A 108 -14.19 -33.71 9.22
C ARG A 108 -15.01 -32.54 9.73
N ARG A 109 -15.36 -32.54 11.03
CA ARG A 109 -16.08 -31.43 11.66
C ARG A 109 -15.23 -30.16 11.70
N PHE A 110 -13.98 -30.25 12.18
CA PHE A 110 -13.05 -29.12 12.25
C PHE A 110 -12.71 -28.53 10.89
N ARG A 111 -12.71 -29.35 9.82
CA ARG A 111 -12.52 -28.88 8.44
C ARG A 111 -13.58 -27.88 7.97
N ASN A 112 -14.77 -27.93 8.57
CA ASN A 112 -15.88 -27.04 8.24
C ASN A 112 -15.99 -25.83 9.16
N PHE A 113 -15.16 -25.73 10.21
CA PHE A 113 -15.24 -24.61 11.14
C PHE A 113 -14.82 -23.30 10.48
N ASP A 114 -15.67 -22.29 10.66
CA ASP A 114 -15.40 -20.88 10.36
C ASP A 114 -15.03 -20.10 11.64
N TYR A 115 -15.32 -20.65 12.82
CA TYR A 115 -15.12 -20.00 14.11
C TYR A 115 -14.40 -20.90 15.12
N LEU A 116 -13.28 -20.44 15.66
CA LEU A 116 -12.55 -21.16 16.71
C LEU A 116 -12.00 -20.22 17.79
N VAL A 117 -12.39 -20.48 19.03
CA VAL A 117 -11.89 -19.79 20.23
C VAL A 117 -11.36 -20.81 21.21
N LEU A 118 -10.07 -20.69 21.57
CA LEU A 118 -9.41 -21.50 22.60
C LEU A 118 -8.60 -20.56 23.52
N HIS A 119 -9.27 -19.99 24.53
CA HIS A 119 -8.67 -19.04 25.47
C HIS A 119 -8.23 -19.75 26.77
N GLY A 120 -6.98 -19.53 27.22
CA GLY A 120 -6.54 -20.02 28.54
C GLY A 120 -6.13 -21.49 28.61
N PHE A 121 -5.82 -22.13 27.46
CA PHE A 121 -5.57 -23.58 27.36
C PHE A 121 -4.09 -23.96 27.30
N GLN A 122 -3.20 -23.01 27.62
CA GLN A 122 -1.74 -23.23 27.67
C GLN A 122 -1.14 -23.71 26.35
N ILE A 123 -1.80 -23.40 25.24
CA ILE A 123 -1.44 -23.88 23.92
C ILE A 123 -0.04 -23.36 23.55
N ARG A 124 0.85 -24.24 23.12
CA ARG A 124 2.12 -23.89 22.46
C ARG A 124 2.12 -24.38 21.02
N ASP A 125 1.69 -25.62 20.82
CA ASP A 125 1.54 -26.25 19.52
C ASP A 125 0.19 -25.90 18.89
N VAL A 126 0.24 -25.18 17.77
CA VAL A 126 -0.94 -24.80 16.99
C VAL A 126 -1.06 -25.61 15.69
N SER A 127 -0.31 -26.70 15.53
CA SER A 127 -0.28 -27.51 14.31
C SER A 127 -1.64 -28.12 13.97
N PHE A 128 -2.49 -28.34 14.97
CA PHE A 128 -3.87 -28.80 14.79
C PHE A 128 -4.71 -27.87 13.89
N LEU A 129 -4.32 -26.61 13.73
CA LEU A 129 -5.00 -25.67 12.84
C LEU A 129 -4.90 -26.05 11.36
N GLN A 130 -3.97 -26.93 10.97
CA GLN A 130 -3.92 -27.48 9.60
C GLN A 130 -5.21 -28.22 9.21
N PHE A 131 -6.00 -28.67 10.21
CA PHE A 131 -7.28 -29.32 10.00
C PHE A 131 -8.44 -28.33 9.81
N CYS A 132 -8.22 -27.03 9.96
CA CYS A 132 -9.26 -25.98 9.98
C CYS A 132 -9.09 -24.94 8.86
N PRO A 133 -8.97 -25.32 7.57
CA PRO A 133 -8.56 -24.40 6.51
C PRO A 133 -9.58 -23.28 6.20
N ARG A 134 -10.83 -23.41 6.67
CA ARG A 134 -11.94 -22.49 6.37
C ARG A 134 -12.19 -21.41 7.42
N LEU A 135 -11.34 -21.34 8.45
CA LEU A 135 -11.55 -20.39 9.55
C LEU A 135 -11.64 -18.94 9.05
N GLU A 136 -12.69 -18.25 9.50
CA GLU A 136 -12.86 -16.81 9.37
C GLU A 136 -12.46 -16.08 10.65
N THR A 137 -12.70 -16.69 11.81
CA THR A 137 -12.34 -16.13 13.13
C THR A 137 -11.55 -17.13 13.94
N LEU A 138 -10.35 -16.73 14.37
CA LEU A 138 -9.47 -17.51 15.24
C LEU A 138 -9.05 -16.68 16.46
N ARG A 139 -9.37 -17.15 17.66
CA ARG A 139 -8.93 -16.53 18.91
C ARG A 139 -8.18 -17.54 19.77
N LEU A 140 -6.90 -17.28 19.99
CA LEU A 140 -5.97 -18.09 20.79
C LEU A 140 -5.32 -17.23 21.88
N SER A 141 -6.04 -16.23 22.38
CA SER A 141 -5.56 -15.33 23.44
C SER A 141 -5.25 -16.08 24.74
N SER A 142 -4.33 -15.56 25.54
CA SER A 142 -3.99 -16.09 26.88
C SER A 142 -3.49 -17.54 26.82
N ASN A 143 -2.55 -17.78 25.92
CA ASN A 143 -1.88 -19.07 25.74
C ASN A 143 -0.36 -18.91 25.91
N ARG A 144 0.43 -19.88 25.43
CA ARG A 144 1.89 -19.90 25.55
C ARG A 144 2.56 -20.03 24.17
N ILE A 145 1.92 -19.51 23.12
CA ILE A 145 2.40 -19.59 21.74
C ILE A 145 3.62 -18.70 21.57
N GLU A 146 4.73 -19.27 21.09
CA GLU A 146 6.00 -18.56 20.91
C GLU A 146 6.29 -18.25 19.43
N ARG A 147 5.80 -19.09 18.51
CA ARG A 147 5.98 -18.92 17.06
C ARG A 147 4.76 -19.44 16.31
N LEU A 148 4.48 -18.83 15.17
CA LEU A 148 3.45 -19.30 14.25
C LEU A 148 4.08 -20.20 13.17
N PRO A 149 3.49 -21.38 12.90
CA PRO A 149 3.91 -22.23 11.78
C PRO A 149 3.76 -21.55 10.42
N GLY A 150 4.60 -21.94 9.45
CA GLY A 150 4.59 -21.36 8.10
C GLY A 150 3.30 -21.58 7.31
N PHE A 151 2.46 -22.56 7.69
CA PHE A 151 1.17 -22.78 7.02
C PHE A 151 0.12 -21.71 7.32
N PHE A 152 0.36 -20.82 8.30
CA PHE A 152 -0.57 -19.71 8.60
C PHE A 152 -0.83 -18.84 7.37
N SER A 153 0.14 -18.69 6.47
CA SER A 153 -0.03 -17.94 5.22
C SER A 153 -1.04 -18.54 4.25
N ARG A 154 -1.53 -19.77 4.49
CA ARG A 154 -2.50 -20.49 3.65
C ARG A 154 -3.95 -20.29 4.07
N PHE A 155 -4.22 -19.55 5.15
CA PHE A 155 -5.61 -19.24 5.51
C PHE A 155 -6.16 -18.17 4.56
N GLU A 156 -6.98 -18.61 3.61
CA GLU A 156 -7.56 -17.73 2.59
C GLU A 156 -8.74 -16.91 3.11
N ASN A 157 -9.47 -17.40 4.12
CA ASN A 157 -10.71 -16.79 4.61
C ASN A 157 -10.57 -16.07 5.97
N LEU A 158 -9.38 -16.06 6.57
CA LEU A 158 -9.21 -15.60 7.94
C LEU A 158 -9.32 -14.07 8.04
N ARG A 159 -10.40 -13.59 8.68
CA ARG A 159 -10.73 -12.18 8.84
C ARG A 159 -10.33 -11.62 10.19
N PHE A 160 -10.40 -12.43 11.24
CA PHE A 160 -10.09 -12.00 12.61
C PHE A 160 -9.14 -12.98 13.30
N LEU A 161 -7.99 -12.46 13.73
CA LEU A 161 -6.98 -13.22 14.46
C LEU A 161 -6.64 -12.54 15.78
N ASN A 162 -6.98 -13.20 16.89
CA ASN A 162 -6.58 -12.76 18.23
C ASN A 162 -5.52 -13.70 18.82
N LEU A 163 -4.32 -13.17 19.02
CA LEU A 163 -3.16 -13.81 19.61
C LEU A 163 -2.64 -13.03 20.83
N ALA A 164 -3.49 -12.20 21.45
CA ALA A 164 -3.13 -11.44 22.64
C ALA A 164 -2.66 -12.34 23.79
N ASP A 165 -1.84 -11.80 24.69
CA ASP A 165 -1.41 -12.48 25.91
C ASP A 165 -0.76 -13.85 25.61
N ASN A 166 0.22 -13.83 24.71
CA ASN A 166 1.02 -14.98 24.33
C ASN A 166 2.51 -14.68 24.55
N ARG A 167 3.40 -15.42 23.90
CA ARG A 167 4.86 -15.27 24.02
C ARG A 167 5.53 -15.07 22.67
N LEU A 168 4.78 -14.58 21.67
CA LEU A 168 5.28 -14.42 20.31
C LEU A 168 6.43 -13.42 20.28
N THR A 169 7.54 -13.81 19.66
CA THR A 169 8.66 -12.90 19.37
C THR A 169 8.62 -12.38 17.93
N GLY A 170 7.77 -12.98 17.08
CA GLY A 170 7.60 -12.59 15.68
C GLY A 170 6.38 -13.27 15.06
N PHE A 171 5.98 -12.79 13.89
CA PHE A 171 4.72 -13.17 13.23
C PHE A 171 4.85 -13.15 11.70
N SER A 172 6.01 -13.53 11.17
CA SER A 172 6.31 -13.53 9.73
C SER A 172 5.33 -14.34 8.87
N GLY A 173 4.68 -15.36 9.45
CA GLY A 173 3.65 -16.17 8.77
C GLY A 173 2.34 -15.44 8.46
N LEU A 174 2.14 -14.21 8.98
CA LEU A 174 0.88 -13.47 8.81
C LEU A 174 0.83 -12.61 7.53
N ALA A 175 1.95 -12.37 6.86
CA ALA A 175 2.03 -11.49 5.70
C ALA A 175 1.18 -11.97 4.49
N GLY A 176 0.82 -13.25 4.44
CA GLY A 176 0.00 -13.83 3.37
C GLY A 176 -1.51 -13.71 3.57
N LEU A 177 -1.97 -13.21 4.72
CA LEU A 177 -3.39 -13.20 5.09
C LEU A 177 -4.14 -12.01 4.47
N ARG A 178 -4.45 -12.11 3.18
CA ARG A 178 -5.00 -10.98 2.39
C ARG A 178 -6.37 -10.49 2.86
N GLU A 179 -7.19 -11.39 3.41
CA GLU A 179 -8.55 -11.09 3.90
C GLU A 179 -8.59 -10.65 5.38
N LEU A 180 -7.43 -10.52 6.04
CA LEU A 180 -7.35 -10.23 7.48
C LEU A 180 -7.76 -8.78 7.76
N ARG A 181 -8.85 -8.62 8.53
CA ARG A 181 -9.41 -7.32 8.91
C ARG A 181 -8.99 -6.87 10.30
N GLY A 182 -8.87 -7.80 11.23
CA GLY A 182 -8.49 -7.52 12.61
C GLY A 182 -7.38 -8.44 13.11
N LEU A 183 -6.32 -7.84 13.66
CA LEU A 183 -5.20 -8.55 14.25
C LEU A 183 -4.86 -8.00 15.64
N ASN A 184 -5.02 -8.84 16.66
CA ASN A 184 -4.61 -8.52 18.03
C ASN A 184 -3.36 -9.30 18.43
N LEU A 185 -2.26 -8.60 18.67
CA LEU A 185 -0.97 -9.11 19.15
C LEU A 185 -0.56 -8.49 20.49
N GLN A 186 -1.51 -7.95 21.26
CA GLN A 186 -1.23 -7.33 22.56
C GLN A 186 -0.48 -8.27 23.51
N ASN A 187 0.32 -7.69 24.40
CA ASN A 187 1.00 -8.40 25.50
C ASN A 187 1.76 -9.65 25.01
N ASN A 188 2.55 -9.48 23.96
CA ASN A 188 3.49 -10.48 23.46
C ASN A 188 4.94 -10.02 23.73
N ARG A 189 5.92 -10.66 23.09
CA ARG A 189 7.36 -10.38 23.24
C ARG A 189 7.98 -9.89 21.93
N ILE A 190 7.19 -9.18 21.11
CA ILE A 190 7.61 -8.69 19.80
C ILE A 190 8.60 -7.53 20.00
N GLN A 191 9.73 -7.60 19.31
CA GLN A 191 10.78 -6.58 19.30
C GLN A 191 11.12 -6.19 17.87
N GLY A 192 11.55 -4.94 17.69
CA GLY A 192 12.01 -4.42 16.40
C GLY A 192 10.90 -4.06 15.41
N THR A 193 11.18 -3.10 14.55
CA THR A 193 10.19 -2.52 13.61
C THR A 193 10.12 -3.23 12.27
N THR A 194 11.17 -3.95 11.89
CA THR A 194 11.30 -4.61 10.58
C THR A 194 10.23 -5.69 10.34
N LEU A 195 9.72 -6.30 11.41
CA LEU A 195 8.66 -7.29 11.34
C LEU A 195 7.27 -6.70 11.10
N LEU A 196 7.09 -5.39 11.31
CA LEU A 196 5.79 -4.72 11.19
C LEU A 196 5.39 -4.50 9.72
N ASN A 197 6.36 -4.17 8.86
CA ASN A 197 6.10 -3.75 7.48
C ASN A 197 5.19 -4.73 6.70
N PRO A 198 5.40 -6.06 6.72
CA PRO A 198 4.55 -6.98 5.97
C PRO A 198 3.08 -6.98 6.43
N VAL A 199 2.83 -6.83 7.74
CA VAL A 199 1.47 -6.81 8.30
C VAL A 199 0.81 -5.46 8.08
N LEU A 200 1.55 -4.35 8.21
CA LEU A 200 1.04 -3.02 7.92
C LEU A 200 0.61 -2.86 6.46
N LYS A 201 1.14 -3.68 5.55
CA LYS A 201 0.80 -3.73 4.12
C LYS A 201 -0.36 -4.68 3.77
N LEU A 202 -1.00 -5.33 4.74
CA LEU A 202 -2.17 -6.15 4.45
C LEU A 202 -3.34 -5.27 3.97
N PRO A 203 -3.96 -5.56 2.81
CA PRO A 203 -4.87 -4.66 2.12
C PRO A 203 -6.17 -4.44 2.90
N GLU A 204 -6.70 -5.50 3.50
CA GLU A 204 -7.97 -5.49 4.21
C GLU A 204 -7.83 -5.17 5.71
N LEU A 205 -6.61 -4.94 6.22
CA LEU A 205 -6.39 -4.73 7.66
C LEU A 205 -6.92 -3.37 8.12
N LEU A 206 -7.91 -3.41 9.03
CA LEU A 206 -8.63 -2.27 9.59
C LEU A 206 -8.27 -2.03 11.07
N GLU A 207 -8.01 -3.10 11.81
CA GLU A 207 -7.73 -3.07 13.24
C GLU A 207 -6.42 -3.80 13.54
N PHE A 208 -5.50 -3.11 14.24
CA PHE A 208 -4.23 -3.69 14.62
C PHE A 208 -3.81 -3.24 16.02
N SER A 209 -3.54 -4.19 16.92
CA SER A 209 -3.08 -3.88 18.27
C SER A 209 -1.78 -4.59 18.63
N LEU A 210 -0.85 -3.80 19.16
CA LEU A 210 0.48 -4.21 19.60
C LEU A 210 0.81 -3.72 21.02
N ALA A 211 -0.17 -3.16 21.74
CA ALA A 211 0.05 -2.64 23.09
C ALA A 211 0.69 -3.70 24.00
N GLY A 212 1.59 -3.26 24.88
CA GLY A 212 2.30 -4.17 25.81
C GLY A 212 3.42 -5.02 25.17
N ASN A 213 3.82 -4.75 23.93
CA ASN A 213 5.02 -5.36 23.32
C ASN A 213 6.27 -4.49 23.51
N PRO A 214 7.46 -5.09 23.71
CA PRO A 214 8.73 -4.38 23.87
C PRO A 214 9.33 -3.86 22.54
N LEU A 215 8.62 -2.96 21.85
CA LEU A 215 9.04 -2.41 20.55
C LEU A 215 10.08 -1.27 20.64
N GLY A 216 10.22 -0.63 21.80
CA GLY A 216 11.10 0.51 22.04
C GLY A 216 10.39 1.88 22.05
N GLY A 217 11.01 2.86 22.70
CA GLY A 217 10.35 4.09 23.17
C GLY A 217 9.74 5.01 22.10
N GLU A 218 10.24 5.02 20.86
CA GLU A 218 9.65 5.87 19.81
C GLU A 218 8.29 5.38 19.29
N LEU A 219 7.99 4.08 19.43
CA LEU A 219 6.72 3.50 18.97
C LEU A 219 5.69 3.33 20.08
N GLU A 220 6.11 3.32 21.35
CA GLU A 220 5.23 3.19 22.51
C GLU A 220 4.03 4.18 22.48
N PRO A 221 4.23 5.48 22.14
CA PRO A 221 3.11 6.42 22.02
C PRO A 221 2.13 6.12 20.89
N LEU A 222 2.55 5.35 19.86
CA LEU A 222 1.73 5.02 18.69
C LEU A 222 0.91 3.74 18.92
N ILE A 223 1.42 2.81 19.72
CA ILE A 223 0.80 1.48 19.94
C ILE A 223 -0.07 1.42 21.20
N ASN A 224 0.12 2.32 22.17
CA ASN A 224 -0.60 2.33 23.45
C ASN A 224 -1.89 3.18 23.40
N THR A 225 -2.55 3.25 22.24
CA THR A 225 -3.85 3.90 22.12
C THR A 225 -4.97 2.93 22.50
N THR A 226 -6.13 3.46 22.92
CA THR A 226 -7.32 2.62 23.19
C THR A 226 -8.02 2.14 21.91
N GLU A 227 -7.66 2.70 20.74
CA GLU A 227 -8.36 2.50 19.47
C GLU A 227 -7.44 1.79 18.45
N PRO A 228 -7.66 0.49 18.15
CA PRO A 228 -6.83 -0.29 17.23
C PRO A 228 -6.69 0.32 15.83
N THR A 229 -7.74 0.99 15.32
CA THR A 229 -7.71 1.66 14.00
C THR A 229 -6.77 2.86 13.99
N GLU A 230 -6.76 3.66 15.06
CA GLU A 230 -5.88 4.83 15.17
C GLU A 230 -4.42 4.42 15.33
N SER A 231 -4.14 3.35 16.09
CA SER A 231 -2.80 2.78 16.18
C SER A 231 -2.30 2.28 14.83
N LEU A 232 -3.13 1.57 14.05
CA LEU A 232 -2.77 1.14 12.70
C LEU A 232 -2.44 2.31 11.78
N ARG A 233 -3.28 3.35 11.77
CA ARG A 233 -3.08 4.57 10.96
C ARG A 233 -1.74 5.23 11.30
N ARG A 234 -1.47 5.48 12.57
CA ARG A 234 -0.22 6.10 13.04
C ARG A 234 1.01 5.28 12.71
N LEU A 235 0.93 3.95 12.84
CA LEU A 235 2.03 3.05 12.48
C LEU A 235 2.30 3.08 10.97
N ARG A 236 1.26 3.05 10.13
CA ARG A 236 1.39 3.18 8.66
C ARG A 236 2.02 4.53 8.29
N GLU A 237 1.56 5.63 8.87
CA GLU A 237 2.13 6.97 8.63
C GLU A 237 3.61 7.04 9.03
N ARG A 238 3.95 6.51 10.21
CA ARG A 238 5.32 6.57 10.74
C ARG A 238 6.29 5.65 10.01
N LEU A 239 5.85 4.45 9.61
CA LEU A 239 6.75 3.39 9.13
C LEU A 239 6.69 3.17 7.62
N LEU A 240 5.55 3.44 6.97
CA LEU A 240 5.40 3.33 5.52
C LEU A 240 5.60 4.68 4.80
N HIS A 241 5.57 5.80 5.53
CA HIS A 241 5.75 7.15 4.99
C HIS A 241 5.00 7.41 3.67
N PRO A 242 3.67 7.22 3.63
CA PRO A 242 2.90 7.51 2.43
C PRO A 242 3.05 9.00 2.07
N PRO A 243 3.10 9.33 0.76
CA PRO A 243 3.14 10.73 0.34
C PRO A 243 1.87 11.46 0.79
N GLU A 244 2.01 12.76 1.07
CA GLU A 244 0.87 13.59 1.44
C GLU A 244 -0.05 13.81 0.25
N MET A 245 -1.32 13.39 0.39
CA MET A 245 -2.34 13.54 -0.63
C MET A 245 -3.45 14.47 -0.14
N ALA A 246 -3.98 15.33 -1.01
CA ALA A 246 -5.21 16.06 -0.80
C ALA A 246 -6.39 15.26 -1.37
N ALA A 247 -7.49 15.20 -0.62
CA ALA A 247 -8.76 14.70 -1.13
C ALA A 247 -9.42 15.79 -1.98
N VAL A 248 -9.76 15.45 -3.21
CA VAL A 248 -10.41 16.36 -4.17
C VAL A 248 -11.83 15.86 -4.41
N GLN A 249 -12.80 16.64 -3.96
CA GLN A 249 -14.21 16.39 -4.28
C GLN A 249 -14.43 16.65 -5.77
N GLY A 250 -14.96 15.65 -6.46
CA GLY A 250 -15.33 15.71 -7.86
C GLY A 250 -16.48 16.69 -8.12
N GLY A 251 -16.80 16.87 -9.39
CA GLY A 251 -17.85 17.76 -9.86
C GLY A 251 -17.62 18.22 -11.30
N SER A 252 -18.43 19.17 -11.75
CA SER A 252 -18.27 19.82 -13.06
C SER A 252 -17.32 21.01 -12.97
N PHE A 253 -16.50 21.22 -13.99
CA PHE A 253 -15.79 22.47 -14.24
C PHE A 253 -15.63 22.76 -15.72
N ARG A 254 -15.28 24.00 -16.06
CA ARG A 254 -14.90 24.36 -17.44
C ARG A 254 -13.39 24.23 -17.59
N MET A 255 -12.96 23.35 -18.47
CA MET A 255 -11.55 23.11 -18.77
C MET A 255 -11.10 23.93 -19.98
N GLY A 256 -9.84 24.37 -20.00
CA GLY A 256 -9.22 25.11 -21.10
C GLY A 256 -9.04 26.62 -20.85
N ASN A 257 -8.81 27.37 -21.92
CA ASN A 257 -8.43 28.79 -21.86
C ASN A 257 -9.60 29.71 -21.44
N LEU A 258 -9.74 29.93 -20.13
CA LEU A 258 -10.75 30.81 -19.55
C LEU A 258 -10.31 32.27 -19.44
N ASP A 259 -9.00 32.53 -19.45
CA ASP A 259 -8.42 33.87 -19.29
C ASP A 259 -8.33 34.65 -20.62
N GLY A 260 -8.54 33.97 -21.74
CA GLY A 260 -8.53 34.57 -23.08
C GLY A 260 -7.13 34.95 -23.55
N TRP A 261 -6.07 34.41 -22.93
CA TRP A 261 -4.71 34.65 -23.36
C TRP A 261 -4.47 34.06 -24.76
N GLU A 262 -3.85 34.84 -25.64
CA GLU A 262 -3.51 34.44 -27.00
C GLU A 262 -1.99 34.40 -27.15
N SER A 263 -1.48 33.29 -27.72
CA SER A 263 -0.06 33.19 -28.05
C SER A 263 0.29 34.10 -29.23
N PRO A 264 1.44 34.77 -29.23
CA PRO A 264 1.96 35.47 -30.41
C PRO A 264 2.04 34.56 -31.65
N GLU A 265 1.71 35.11 -32.83
CA GLU A 265 1.64 34.33 -34.08
C GLU A 265 2.95 33.59 -34.43
N ASN A 266 4.09 34.17 -34.06
CA ASN A 266 5.42 33.64 -34.36
C ASN A 266 5.93 32.60 -33.34
N TRP A 267 5.15 32.26 -32.32
CA TRP A 267 5.52 31.22 -31.35
C TRP A 267 5.13 29.84 -31.87
N GLU A 268 5.93 28.83 -31.52
CA GLU A 268 5.64 27.43 -31.85
C GLU A 268 4.40 26.94 -31.10
N TYR A 269 4.25 27.34 -29.84
CA TYR A 269 3.05 27.08 -29.04
C TYR A 269 1.85 27.87 -29.58
N LYS A 270 0.69 27.20 -29.70
CA LYS A 270 -0.58 27.83 -30.11
C LYS A 270 -1.60 27.74 -28.98
N SER A 271 -2.10 28.90 -28.53
CA SER A 271 -3.19 29.02 -27.55
C SER A 271 -4.48 28.31 -27.99
N ASP A 272 -4.64 28.01 -29.29
CA ASP A 272 -5.77 27.27 -29.82
C ASP A 272 -5.83 25.81 -29.35
N TRP A 273 -4.71 25.24 -28.91
CA TRP A 273 -4.70 23.90 -28.30
C TRP A 273 -5.40 23.87 -26.93
N GLU A 274 -5.52 25.04 -26.26
CA GLU A 274 -6.26 25.19 -25.00
C GLU A 274 -7.78 25.40 -25.22
N LYS A 275 -8.23 25.41 -26.49
CA LYS A 275 -9.60 25.71 -26.91
C LYS A 275 -10.24 24.49 -27.62
N PRO A 276 -11.58 24.40 -27.66
CA PRO A 276 -12.54 25.24 -26.95
C PRO A 276 -12.56 24.96 -25.45
N VAL A 277 -13.04 25.95 -24.70
CA VAL A 277 -13.46 25.73 -23.33
C VAL A 277 -14.66 24.79 -23.34
N HIS A 278 -14.59 23.69 -22.59
CA HIS A 278 -15.62 22.66 -22.55
C HIS A 278 -15.90 22.20 -21.12
N GLU A 279 -17.07 21.59 -20.90
CA GLU A 279 -17.46 21.10 -19.56
C GLU A 279 -16.92 19.69 -19.31
N VAL A 280 -16.25 19.51 -18.18
CA VAL A 280 -15.70 18.23 -17.73
C VAL A 280 -16.29 17.87 -16.38
N ARG A 281 -16.67 16.60 -16.21
CA ARG A 281 -17.19 16.03 -14.96
C ARG A 281 -16.24 14.99 -14.41
N LEU A 282 -15.76 15.21 -13.19
CA LEU A 282 -14.82 14.32 -12.52
C LEU A 282 -15.45 13.67 -11.28
N ARG A 283 -15.05 12.43 -11.00
CA ARG A 283 -15.33 11.75 -9.73
C ARG A 283 -14.39 12.24 -8.64
N ASP A 284 -14.64 11.84 -7.40
CA ASP A 284 -13.71 12.07 -6.30
C ASP A 284 -12.39 11.33 -6.53
N PHE A 285 -11.27 12.00 -6.25
CA PHE A 285 -9.93 11.44 -6.34
C PHE A 285 -9.02 12.05 -5.26
N HIS A 286 -7.83 11.48 -5.12
CA HIS A 286 -6.76 12.08 -4.34
C HIS A 286 -5.64 12.51 -5.28
N ILE A 287 -4.97 13.61 -4.94
CA ILE A 287 -3.79 14.09 -5.66
C ILE A 287 -2.68 14.48 -4.67
N GLY A 288 -1.43 14.25 -5.02
CA GLY A 288 -0.28 14.60 -4.18
C GLY A 288 -0.27 16.10 -3.91
N LYS A 289 -0.01 16.50 -2.67
CA LYS A 289 0.12 17.93 -2.31
C LYS A 289 1.33 18.58 -2.97
N TYR A 290 2.36 17.79 -3.25
CA TYR A 290 3.64 18.19 -3.81
C TYR A 290 3.99 17.30 -5.01
N PRO A 291 4.85 17.78 -5.94
CA PRO A 291 5.57 16.91 -6.85
C PRO A 291 6.39 15.88 -6.08
N VAL A 292 6.62 14.71 -6.68
CA VAL A 292 7.47 13.67 -6.09
C VAL A 292 8.89 14.23 -5.90
N THR A 293 9.39 14.10 -4.68
CA THR A 293 10.70 14.63 -4.32
C THR A 293 11.82 13.65 -4.63
N LEU A 294 13.04 14.17 -4.76
CA LEU A 294 14.24 13.37 -4.94
C LEU A 294 14.45 12.36 -3.79
N SER A 295 14.14 12.71 -2.55
CA SER A 295 14.20 11.77 -1.41
C SER A 295 13.18 10.65 -1.52
N GLU A 296 11.97 10.92 -1.99
CA GLU A 296 10.96 9.88 -2.20
C GLU A 296 11.36 8.95 -3.35
N TYR A 297 11.89 9.51 -4.43
CA TYR A 297 12.39 8.74 -5.57
C TYR A 297 13.61 7.87 -5.19
N ARG A 298 14.51 8.36 -4.32
CA ARG A 298 15.62 7.55 -3.77
C ARG A 298 15.14 6.28 -3.07
N LYS A 299 14.01 6.35 -2.35
CA LYS A 299 13.42 5.17 -1.69
C LYS A 299 13.00 4.12 -2.72
N PHE A 300 12.40 4.53 -3.83
CA PHE A 300 12.04 3.66 -4.94
C PHE A 300 13.28 2.95 -5.50
N ILE A 301 14.31 3.71 -5.86
CA ILE A 301 15.53 3.13 -6.43
C ILE A 301 16.23 2.20 -5.43
N HIS A 302 16.32 2.58 -4.15
CA HIS A 302 16.91 1.72 -3.13
C HIS A 302 16.12 0.42 -2.93
N ALA A 303 14.80 0.48 -2.92
CA ALA A 303 13.95 -0.68 -2.70
C ALA A 303 13.93 -1.67 -3.88
N THR A 304 14.09 -1.17 -5.10
CA THR A 304 13.87 -1.96 -6.33
C THR A 304 15.11 -2.20 -7.16
N GLN A 305 16.17 -1.41 -6.94
CA GLN A 305 17.33 -1.31 -7.82
C GLN A 305 16.94 -0.94 -9.27
N TYR A 306 15.81 -0.24 -9.43
CA TYR A 306 15.31 0.19 -10.74
C TYR A 306 16.32 1.08 -11.47
N VAL A 307 16.44 0.87 -12.78
CA VAL A 307 17.30 1.63 -13.69
C VAL A 307 16.41 2.48 -14.58
N THR A 308 16.48 3.80 -14.42
CA THR A 308 15.65 4.77 -15.16
C THR A 308 15.92 4.75 -16.64
N THR A 309 15.00 5.23 -17.48
CA THR A 309 15.23 5.29 -18.92
C THR A 309 16.45 6.14 -19.27
N ALA A 310 16.67 7.26 -18.56
CA ALA A 310 17.87 8.08 -18.68
C ALA A 310 19.17 7.30 -18.39
N GLU A 311 19.17 6.42 -17.38
CA GLU A 311 20.31 5.54 -17.10
C GLU A 311 20.48 4.44 -18.15
N ARG A 312 19.40 3.94 -18.75
CA ARG A 312 19.43 2.92 -19.80
C ARG A 312 19.98 3.46 -21.12
N VAL A 313 19.56 4.67 -21.53
CA VAL A 313 20.11 5.34 -22.72
C VAL A 313 21.49 5.96 -22.46
N GLY A 314 21.82 6.24 -21.19
CA GLY A 314 23.12 6.73 -20.75
C GLY A 314 23.30 8.24 -20.81
N TRP A 315 22.25 9.01 -21.12
CA TRP A 315 22.30 10.46 -21.26
C TRP A 315 20.97 11.14 -20.90
N SER A 316 21.02 12.46 -20.74
CA SER A 316 19.84 13.34 -20.66
C SER A 316 20.12 14.68 -21.34
N LEU A 317 19.07 15.43 -21.66
CA LEU A 317 19.21 16.81 -22.16
C LEU A 317 19.38 17.77 -20.98
N VAL A 318 20.47 18.52 -20.98
CA VAL A 318 20.79 19.49 -19.93
C VAL A 318 21.00 20.86 -20.55
N LEU A 319 20.52 21.89 -19.87
CA LEU A 319 20.85 23.27 -20.22
C LEU A 319 22.34 23.54 -20.03
N ASN A 320 23.07 23.71 -21.14
CA ASN A 320 24.48 24.05 -21.12
C ASN A 320 24.68 25.58 -21.14
N GLY A 321 25.41 26.06 -20.12
CA GLY A 321 25.71 27.47 -19.92
C GLY A 321 26.56 28.13 -21.00
N GLU A 322 27.52 27.40 -21.55
CA GLU A 322 28.48 27.88 -22.54
C GLU A 322 27.86 27.93 -23.95
N LYS A 323 27.06 26.92 -24.30
CA LYS A 323 26.40 26.81 -25.61
C LYS A 323 25.07 27.54 -25.70
N GLN A 324 24.51 27.93 -24.55
CA GLN A 324 23.18 28.54 -24.46
C GLN A 324 22.10 27.67 -25.11
N ASP A 325 22.26 26.35 -25.02
CA ASP A 325 21.32 25.40 -25.57
C ASP A 325 21.30 24.08 -24.79
N TRP A 326 20.31 23.24 -25.10
CA TRP A 326 20.10 21.95 -24.48
C TRP A 326 20.99 20.96 -25.22
N GLU A 327 21.90 20.33 -24.49
CA GLU A 327 22.81 19.36 -25.08
C GLU A 327 22.60 17.98 -24.48
N ILE A 328 22.94 16.96 -25.27
CA ILE A 328 23.05 15.59 -24.77
C ILE A 328 24.25 15.55 -23.82
N THR A 329 24.00 15.27 -22.55
CA THR A 329 25.03 15.11 -21.53
C THR A 329 25.02 13.68 -21.00
N GLU A 330 26.15 13.00 -21.15
CA GLU A 330 26.32 11.63 -20.68
C GLU A 330 26.26 11.52 -19.15
N GLY A 331 25.63 10.45 -18.66
CA GLY A 331 25.57 10.13 -17.23
C GLY A 331 24.61 10.97 -16.40
N VAL A 332 23.96 11.99 -16.99
CA VAL A 332 22.92 12.78 -16.30
C VAL A 332 21.62 11.99 -16.21
N ASN A 333 21.00 12.05 -15.03
CA ASN A 333 19.81 11.29 -14.63
C ASN A 333 19.22 11.90 -13.35
N TRP A 334 18.22 11.23 -12.77
CA TRP A 334 17.48 11.61 -11.56
C TRP A 334 18.30 12.06 -10.34
N ARG A 335 19.60 11.76 -10.27
CA ARG A 335 20.49 12.22 -9.18
C ARG A 335 20.98 13.67 -9.34
N HIS A 336 20.68 14.32 -10.46
CA HIS A 336 21.22 15.61 -10.82
C HIS A 336 20.16 16.73 -10.75
N ASP A 337 20.63 17.96 -10.53
CA ASP A 337 19.86 19.19 -10.66
C ASP A 337 19.70 19.59 -12.13
N ALA A 338 18.99 20.69 -12.38
CA ALA A 338 18.67 21.17 -13.73
C ALA A 338 19.90 21.49 -14.62
N PHE A 339 21.08 21.67 -14.02
CA PHE A 339 22.33 21.93 -14.73
C PHE A 339 23.24 20.69 -14.78
N GLY A 340 22.71 19.50 -14.50
CA GLY A 340 23.46 18.25 -14.55
C GLY A 340 24.46 18.07 -13.40
N LYS A 341 24.42 18.87 -12.34
CA LYS A 341 25.26 18.69 -11.15
C LYS A 341 24.55 17.82 -10.12
N LYS A 342 25.28 17.11 -9.27
CA LYS A 342 24.63 16.26 -8.24
C LYS A 342 23.77 17.10 -7.29
N GLN A 343 22.53 16.69 -7.08
CA GLN A 343 21.59 17.37 -6.18
C GLN A 343 21.54 16.67 -4.81
N PRO A 344 22.23 17.15 -3.76
CA PRO A 344 22.17 16.53 -2.44
C PRO A 344 20.82 16.78 -1.75
N ASN A 345 20.18 17.94 -2.00
CA ASN A 345 18.96 18.31 -1.30
C ASN A 345 17.76 17.49 -1.81
N GLY A 346 17.35 16.52 -1.00
CA GLY A 346 16.28 15.60 -1.36
C GLY A 346 14.87 16.18 -1.37
N ARG A 347 14.68 17.45 -0.98
CA ARG A 347 13.35 18.12 -1.02
C ARG A 347 13.02 18.77 -2.37
N HIS A 348 13.97 18.84 -3.29
CA HIS A 348 13.69 19.27 -4.66
C HIS A 348 12.82 18.22 -5.36
N PRO A 349 11.96 18.64 -6.31
CA PRO A 349 11.31 17.69 -7.21
C PRO A 349 12.37 16.86 -7.93
N VAL A 350 12.08 15.57 -8.14
CA VAL A 350 12.96 14.73 -8.96
C VAL A 350 12.84 15.18 -10.43
N LEU A 351 13.96 15.17 -11.16
CA LEU A 351 14.07 15.57 -12.58
C LEU A 351 14.65 14.44 -13.44
N TYR A 352 14.61 14.59 -14.76
CA TYR A 352 15.14 13.59 -15.72
C TYR A 352 14.49 12.21 -15.63
N ILE A 353 13.23 12.16 -15.19
CA ILE A 353 12.41 10.95 -15.25
C ILE A 353 11.47 11.04 -16.44
N SER A 354 11.45 9.96 -17.21
CA SER A 354 10.50 9.77 -18.28
C SER A 354 9.09 9.48 -17.73
N TRP A 355 8.11 9.49 -18.63
CA TRP A 355 6.76 9.09 -18.29
C TRP A 355 6.69 7.63 -17.81
N TYR A 356 7.47 6.75 -18.44
CA TYR A 356 7.55 5.33 -18.05
C TYR A 356 8.15 5.13 -16.66
N ASP A 357 9.14 5.93 -16.29
CA ASP A 357 9.73 5.91 -14.95
C ASP A 357 8.73 6.34 -13.88
N ALA A 358 7.94 7.38 -14.17
CA ALA A 358 6.90 7.87 -13.28
C ALA A 358 5.78 6.81 -13.07
N VAL A 359 5.37 6.13 -14.14
CA VAL A 359 4.43 4.99 -14.08
C VAL A 359 4.98 3.85 -13.22
N SER A 360 6.25 3.50 -13.40
CA SER A 360 6.93 2.45 -12.62
C SER A 360 7.02 2.80 -11.14
N TYR A 361 7.32 4.06 -10.82
CA TYR A 361 7.29 4.59 -9.46
C TYR A 361 5.90 4.45 -8.83
N CYS A 362 4.83 4.84 -9.55
CA CYS A 362 3.45 4.72 -9.06
C CYS A 362 3.08 3.28 -8.70
N ASN A 363 3.46 2.33 -9.56
CA ASN A 363 3.24 0.91 -9.33
C ASN A 363 4.06 0.36 -8.15
N TRP A 364 5.32 0.77 -7.99
CA TRP A 364 6.12 0.40 -6.83
C TRP A 364 5.49 0.94 -5.54
N LEU A 365 5.15 2.23 -5.50
CA LEU A 365 4.58 2.85 -4.31
C LEU A 365 3.25 2.18 -3.93
N SER A 366 2.45 1.78 -4.93
CA SER A 366 1.22 1.00 -4.69
C SER A 366 1.53 -0.28 -3.92
N ARG A 367 2.48 -1.10 -4.40
CA ARG A 367 2.89 -2.33 -3.70
C ARG A 367 3.48 -2.05 -2.33
N GLU A 368 4.26 -0.98 -2.22
CA GLU A 368 4.89 -0.59 -0.95
C GLU A 368 3.87 -0.19 0.11
N GLN A 369 2.71 0.33 -0.31
CA GLN A 369 1.59 0.67 0.57
C GLN A 369 0.53 -0.42 0.67
N GLY A 370 0.77 -1.62 0.12
CA GLY A 370 -0.18 -2.74 0.16
C GLY A 370 -1.39 -2.57 -0.77
N LEU A 371 -1.30 -1.68 -1.76
CA LEU A 371 -2.34 -1.41 -2.75
C LEU A 371 -2.09 -2.22 -4.03
N GLU A 372 -3.15 -2.41 -4.81
CA GLU A 372 -3.01 -3.00 -6.14
C GLU A 372 -2.34 -1.97 -7.07
N PRO A 373 -1.33 -2.35 -7.87
CA PRO A 373 -0.77 -1.46 -8.89
C PRO A 373 -1.86 -0.97 -9.84
N TYR A 374 -1.81 0.31 -10.25
CA TYR A 374 -2.79 0.87 -11.18
C TYR A 374 -2.50 0.49 -12.64
N TYR A 375 -1.23 0.28 -12.98
CA TYR A 375 -0.81 -0.02 -14.35
C TYR A 375 -0.32 -1.47 -14.51
N GLY A 376 -0.67 -2.11 -15.62
CA GLY A 376 0.12 -3.20 -16.20
C GLY A 376 1.18 -2.62 -17.13
N VAL A 377 2.45 -2.97 -16.90
CA VAL A 377 3.59 -2.53 -17.72
C VAL A 377 4.22 -3.76 -18.35
N ASP A 378 4.34 -3.77 -19.67
CA ASP A 378 5.13 -4.72 -20.43
C ASP A 378 6.24 -3.96 -21.17
N GLU A 379 7.49 -4.20 -20.77
CA GLU A 379 8.66 -3.55 -21.35
C GLU A 379 9.14 -4.23 -22.64
N ALA A 380 8.62 -5.41 -22.97
CA ALA A 380 9.00 -6.19 -24.15
C ALA A 380 8.00 -6.04 -25.31
N GLU A 381 6.76 -5.62 -25.03
CA GLU A 381 5.74 -5.34 -26.03
C GLU A 381 5.71 -3.84 -26.38
N GLU A 382 5.99 -3.52 -27.64
CA GLU A 382 5.83 -2.14 -28.14
C GLU A 382 4.36 -1.76 -28.23
N ASN A 383 4.01 -0.59 -27.71
CA ASN A 383 2.67 -0.05 -27.72
C ASN A 383 2.29 0.42 -29.14
N PRO A 384 1.31 -0.22 -29.82
CA PRO A 384 0.89 0.21 -31.15
C PRO A 384 0.24 1.61 -31.16
N GLY A 385 -0.24 2.09 -30.00
CA GLY A 385 -0.75 3.45 -29.83
C GLY A 385 0.35 4.49 -29.62
N ASN A 386 1.62 4.09 -29.49
CA ASN A 386 2.74 5.02 -29.49
C ASN A 386 3.22 5.22 -30.94
N LEU A 387 2.87 6.38 -31.50
CA LEU A 387 3.11 6.72 -32.89
C LEU A 387 4.48 7.39 -33.12
N ASN A 388 5.30 7.51 -32.07
CA ASN A 388 6.59 8.18 -32.15
C ASN A 388 7.65 7.33 -32.87
N ASP A 389 8.38 7.88 -33.84
CA ASP A 389 9.48 7.16 -34.51
C ASP A 389 10.87 7.76 -34.24
N GLU A 390 10.98 8.67 -33.26
CA GLU A 390 12.22 9.33 -32.90
C GLU A 390 13.02 8.55 -31.85
N GLU A 391 14.35 8.72 -31.88
CA GLU A 391 15.27 8.11 -30.90
C GLU A 391 14.98 8.51 -29.44
N ARG A 392 14.31 9.66 -29.25
CA ARG A 392 13.88 10.19 -27.95
C ARG A 392 12.77 9.37 -27.28
N ASP A 393 12.18 8.40 -27.99
CA ASP A 393 11.23 7.44 -27.43
C ASP A 393 11.41 6.03 -28.01
N SER A 394 12.62 5.50 -27.87
CA SER A 394 12.97 4.15 -28.34
C SER A 394 12.38 2.99 -27.51
N PHE A 395 11.80 3.27 -26.33
CA PHE A 395 11.31 2.24 -25.42
C PHE A 395 9.93 1.70 -25.80
N LYS A 396 9.01 2.59 -26.18
CA LYS A 396 7.64 2.27 -26.59
C LYS A 396 6.88 1.28 -25.69
N TRP A 397 7.11 1.24 -24.37
CA TRP A 397 6.51 0.22 -23.50
C TRP A 397 4.98 0.22 -23.55
N THR A 398 4.40 -0.97 -23.53
CA THR A 398 2.95 -1.14 -23.39
C THR A 398 2.54 -0.92 -21.94
N VAL A 399 1.81 0.16 -21.70
CA VAL A 399 1.26 0.51 -20.37
C VAL A 399 -0.26 0.57 -20.46
N LYS A 400 -0.94 -0.31 -19.73
CA LYS A 400 -2.41 -0.41 -19.69
C LYS A 400 -2.92 -0.17 -18.29
N GLU A 401 -3.98 0.61 -18.15
CA GLU A 401 -4.67 0.79 -16.87
C GLU A 401 -5.29 -0.53 -16.39
N ARG A 402 -5.42 -0.68 -15.07
CA ARG A 402 -6.17 -1.76 -14.43
C ARG A 402 -7.44 -1.16 -13.83
N PRO A 403 -8.59 -1.22 -14.54
CA PRO A 403 -9.82 -0.60 -14.08
C PRO A 403 -10.20 -1.07 -12.68
N GLY A 404 -10.58 -0.12 -11.81
CA GLY A 404 -10.98 -0.40 -10.43
C GLY A 404 -9.85 -0.54 -9.42
N SER A 405 -8.59 -0.50 -9.86
CA SER A 405 -7.43 -0.51 -8.95
C SER A 405 -7.43 0.69 -8.01
N ASN A 406 -7.02 0.45 -6.76
CA ASN A 406 -6.90 1.47 -5.72
C ASN A 406 -5.47 2.04 -5.59
N GLY A 407 -4.56 1.68 -6.49
CA GLY A 407 -3.16 2.10 -6.49
C GLY A 407 -2.92 3.54 -6.91
N TYR A 408 -1.71 4.01 -6.63
CA TYR A 408 -1.20 5.29 -7.12
C TYR A 408 -1.02 5.25 -8.64
N ARG A 409 -1.20 6.42 -9.26
CA ARG A 409 -1.12 6.65 -10.69
C ARG A 409 -0.71 8.09 -11.00
N LEU A 410 -0.50 8.41 -12.28
CA LEU A 410 -0.45 9.80 -12.73
C LEU A 410 -1.88 10.38 -12.77
N PRO A 411 -2.05 11.70 -12.54
CA PRO A 411 -3.33 12.36 -12.79
C PRO A 411 -3.66 12.34 -14.28
N THR A 412 -4.94 12.32 -14.63
CA THR A 412 -5.34 12.76 -15.98
C THR A 412 -5.10 14.26 -16.12
N GLU A 413 -4.99 14.76 -17.35
CA GLU A 413 -4.86 16.21 -17.61
C GLU A 413 -6.05 16.97 -16.99
N ALA A 414 -7.26 16.44 -17.13
CA ALA A 414 -8.47 17.00 -16.54
C ALA A 414 -8.44 17.03 -15.01
N GLU A 415 -8.04 15.94 -14.36
CA GLU A 415 -7.86 15.92 -12.90
C GLU A 415 -6.81 16.93 -12.44
N TRP A 416 -5.71 17.04 -13.18
CA TRP A 416 -4.64 17.98 -12.88
C TRP A 416 -5.15 19.42 -12.97
N GLU A 417 -5.81 19.80 -14.07
CA GLU A 417 -6.31 21.18 -14.24
C GLU A 417 -7.39 21.52 -13.22
N TYR A 418 -8.34 20.60 -12.98
CA TYR A 418 -9.38 20.78 -11.97
C TYR A 418 -8.78 21.01 -10.58
N ALA A 419 -7.79 20.20 -10.20
CA ALA A 419 -7.08 20.34 -8.95
C ALA A 419 -6.28 21.65 -8.89
N ALA A 420 -5.57 22.04 -9.96
CA ALA A 420 -4.80 23.28 -10.04
C ALA A 420 -5.68 24.52 -9.85
N ARG A 421 -6.89 24.50 -10.46
CA ARG A 421 -7.90 25.55 -10.32
C ARG A 421 -8.51 25.67 -8.92
N GLY A 422 -8.31 24.68 -8.04
CA GLY A 422 -8.88 24.65 -6.69
C GLY A 422 -10.16 23.80 -6.56
N GLY A 423 -10.51 23.01 -7.57
CA GLY A 423 -11.68 22.13 -7.58
C GLY A 423 -12.99 22.87 -7.29
N GLN A 424 -13.87 22.30 -6.45
CA GLN A 424 -15.10 22.97 -5.99
C GLN A 424 -14.85 24.26 -5.18
N LYS A 425 -13.62 24.50 -4.73
CA LYS A 425 -13.23 25.73 -4.01
C LYS A 425 -12.58 26.77 -4.92
N SER A 426 -12.59 26.54 -6.24
CA SER A 426 -11.94 27.41 -7.20
C SER A 426 -12.40 28.85 -7.05
N LYS A 427 -11.43 29.77 -7.06
CA LYS A 427 -11.68 31.22 -7.10
C LYS A 427 -11.51 31.82 -8.50
N GLY A 428 -11.26 30.98 -9.51
CA GLY A 428 -11.14 31.42 -10.90
C GLY A 428 -9.82 32.11 -11.24
N TYR A 429 -8.77 31.90 -10.45
CA TYR A 429 -7.44 32.49 -10.70
C TYR A 429 -6.76 31.92 -11.96
N ALA A 430 -5.92 32.75 -12.57
CA ALA A 430 -5.08 32.36 -13.72
C ALA A 430 -3.96 31.38 -13.31
N TYR A 431 -3.44 31.50 -12.09
CA TYR A 431 -2.45 30.61 -11.50
C TYR A 431 -3.02 29.89 -10.28
N ALA A 432 -2.42 28.77 -9.90
CA ALA A 432 -2.97 27.93 -8.84
C ALA A 432 -2.90 28.63 -7.46
N GLY A 433 -4.00 29.28 -7.06
CA GLY A 433 -4.18 29.92 -5.75
C GLY A 433 -3.99 31.45 -5.70
N SER A 434 -3.63 32.09 -6.81
CA SER A 434 -3.50 33.56 -6.92
C SER A 434 -3.43 34.02 -8.38
N ASP A 435 -3.79 35.27 -8.65
CA ASP A 435 -3.45 35.94 -9.92
C ASP A 435 -2.05 36.58 -9.88
N ASP A 436 -1.46 36.69 -8.69
CA ASP A 436 -0.06 37.09 -8.53
C ASP A 436 0.84 35.84 -8.60
N LEU A 437 1.52 35.68 -9.74
CA LEU A 437 2.40 34.55 -10.01
C LEU A 437 3.52 34.41 -8.97
N ASP A 438 4.04 35.52 -8.43
CA ASP A 438 5.14 35.46 -7.47
C ASP A 438 4.75 34.84 -6.12
N GLU A 439 3.47 34.89 -5.76
CA GLU A 439 2.97 34.24 -4.54
C GLU A 439 3.00 32.72 -4.64
N VAL A 440 2.81 32.17 -5.85
CA VAL A 440 2.45 30.76 -6.07
C VAL A 440 3.48 29.97 -6.87
N ALA A 441 4.38 30.62 -7.61
CA ALA A 441 5.27 29.94 -8.53
C ALA A 441 6.76 30.30 -8.38
N TRP A 442 7.59 29.30 -8.67
CA TRP A 442 8.98 29.50 -9.09
C TRP A 442 9.04 29.44 -10.61
N TYR A 443 9.47 30.51 -11.25
CA TYR A 443 9.54 30.63 -12.70
C TYR A 443 10.74 31.48 -13.10
N TRP A 444 10.97 31.66 -14.40
CA TRP A 444 12.22 32.21 -14.94
C TRP A 444 12.68 33.49 -14.24
N ALA A 445 11.73 34.37 -13.84
CA ALA A 445 12.04 35.66 -13.27
C ALA A 445 12.42 35.62 -11.77
N ASN A 446 12.06 34.57 -11.03
CA ASN A 446 12.25 34.53 -9.57
C ASN A 446 12.93 33.25 -9.06
N SER A 447 13.35 32.35 -9.94
CA SER A 447 13.94 31.05 -9.56
C SER A 447 15.44 31.08 -9.23
N GLY A 448 16.12 32.22 -9.40
CA GLY A 448 17.57 32.38 -9.17
C GLY A 448 17.92 33.30 -7.99
N TYR A 449 19.19 33.72 -7.91
CA TYR A 449 19.68 34.58 -6.82
C TYR A 449 19.03 35.96 -6.79
N LEU A 450 18.78 36.53 -7.97
CA LEU A 450 18.14 37.83 -8.16
C LEU A 450 16.82 37.66 -8.89
N ARG A 451 15.92 38.63 -8.73
CA ARG A 451 14.77 38.75 -9.62
C ARG A 451 15.23 39.24 -10.99
N LEU A 452 14.94 38.46 -12.03
CA LEU A 452 15.17 38.87 -13.41
C LEU A 452 14.02 39.75 -13.91
N SER A 453 14.33 40.62 -14.86
CA SER A 453 13.38 41.53 -15.52
C SER A 453 13.78 41.71 -16.98
N GLY A 454 12.87 42.21 -17.80
CA GLY A 454 13.05 42.27 -19.25
C GLY A 454 12.50 41.02 -19.93
N GLY A 455 13.06 40.68 -21.09
CA GLY A 455 12.66 39.49 -21.84
C GLY A 455 13.36 38.23 -21.34
N TRP A 456 12.65 37.11 -21.41
CA TRP A 456 13.21 35.78 -21.18
C TRP A 456 14.43 35.53 -22.07
N ASN A 457 15.53 35.09 -21.47
CA ASN A 457 16.70 34.63 -22.21
C ASN A 457 17.50 33.63 -21.36
N LYS A 458 18.09 32.65 -22.04
CA LYS A 458 18.83 31.54 -21.42
C LYS A 458 20.05 32.03 -20.63
N GLU A 459 20.79 33.00 -21.16
CA GLU A 459 21.99 33.58 -20.54
C GLU A 459 21.72 34.05 -19.11
N SER A 460 20.60 34.76 -18.92
CA SER A 460 20.22 35.30 -17.61
C SER A 460 19.86 34.18 -16.62
N LEU A 461 19.26 33.07 -17.08
CA LEU A 461 18.95 31.93 -16.21
C LEU A 461 20.20 31.27 -15.66
N ILE A 462 21.16 31.03 -16.56
CA ILE A 462 22.45 30.41 -16.23
C ILE A 462 23.27 31.33 -15.31
N ALA A 463 23.38 32.61 -15.65
CA ALA A 463 24.16 33.58 -14.88
C ALA A 463 23.57 33.83 -13.47
N ASN A 464 22.27 33.61 -13.30
CA ASN A 464 21.53 33.84 -12.06
C ASN A 464 21.26 32.55 -11.26
N ASP A 465 21.82 31.41 -11.69
CA ASP A 465 21.63 30.09 -11.06
C ASP A 465 20.16 29.74 -10.83
N CYS A 466 19.33 30.08 -11.81
CA CYS A 466 17.91 29.75 -11.81
C CYS A 466 17.74 28.23 -11.83
N GLN A 467 16.94 27.68 -10.92
CA GLN A 467 16.73 26.24 -10.82
C GLN A 467 15.42 25.91 -10.10
N THR A 468 15.11 24.61 -10.02
CA THR A 468 14.05 24.11 -9.15
C THR A 468 14.29 24.48 -7.68
N HIS A 469 13.22 24.57 -6.91
CA HIS A 469 13.28 24.83 -5.47
C HIS A 469 12.66 23.67 -4.68
N PRO A 470 13.00 23.52 -3.37
CA PRO A 470 12.32 22.57 -2.50
C PRO A 470 10.81 22.74 -2.56
N VAL A 471 10.08 21.63 -2.65
CA VAL A 471 8.62 21.66 -2.77
C VAL A 471 7.95 22.33 -1.57
N GLY A 472 6.86 23.05 -1.84
CA GLY A 472 6.00 23.67 -0.83
C GLY A 472 6.50 24.99 -0.26
N GLN A 473 7.43 25.68 -0.93
CA GLN A 473 7.94 26.98 -0.46
C GLN A 473 7.06 28.17 -0.86
N LYS A 474 6.24 28.03 -1.90
CA LYS A 474 5.26 29.03 -2.35
C LYS A 474 3.87 28.73 -1.78
N LYS A 475 2.97 29.71 -1.86
CA LYS A 475 1.60 29.61 -1.32
C LYS A 475 0.82 28.49 -2.04
N PRO A 476 0.05 27.67 -1.32
CA PRO A 476 -0.79 26.66 -1.95
C PRO A 476 -2.08 27.26 -2.53
N ASN A 477 -2.75 26.49 -3.38
CA ASN A 477 -4.11 26.80 -3.81
C ASN A 477 -5.17 26.42 -2.75
N GLU A 478 -6.45 26.57 -3.09
CA GLU A 478 -7.60 26.39 -2.20
C GLU A 478 -7.78 24.94 -1.69
N LEU A 479 -7.11 23.98 -2.33
CA LEU A 479 -7.08 22.58 -1.92
C LEU A 479 -5.84 22.23 -1.07
N GLY A 480 -4.94 23.19 -0.85
CA GLY A 480 -3.67 22.94 -0.15
C GLY A 480 -2.59 22.32 -1.04
N LEU A 481 -2.73 22.43 -2.37
CA LEU A 481 -1.75 21.93 -3.33
C LEU A 481 -0.70 23.01 -3.60
N HIS A 482 0.57 22.63 -3.59
CA HIS A 482 1.69 23.52 -3.86
C HIS A 482 2.31 23.22 -5.21
N ASP A 483 3.01 24.21 -5.77
CA ASP A 483 3.83 24.08 -6.98
C ASP A 483 3.04 23.57 -8.20
N MET A 484 1.72 23.84 -8.24
CA MET A 484 0.87 23.55 -9.42
C MET A 484 1.10 24.60 -10.53
N SER A 485 1.76 25.72 -10.22
CA SER A 485 2.24 26.71 -11.17
C SER A 485 3.75 26.89 -10.94
N GLY A 486 4.56 26.66 -11.97
CA GLY A 486 6.02 26.74 -11.91
C GLY A 486 6.71 25.58 -11.18
N ASN A 487 7.96 25.80 -10.78
CA ASN A 487 8.91 24.84 -10.25
C ASN A 487 9.27 23.73 -11.25
N VAL A 488 8.35 22.81 -11.54
CA VAL A 488 8.52 21.77 -12.58
C VAL A 488 7.22 21.53 -13.32
N LEU A 489 7.35 21.22 -14.61
CA LEU A 489 6.28 20.63 -15.39
C LEU A 489 6.00 19.23 -14.85
N GLU A 490 4.76 18.77 -14.94
CA GLU A 490 4.35 17.50 -14.34
C GLU A 490 3.68 16.58 -15.35
N TRP A 491 4.20 15.34 -15.45
CA TRP A 491 3.62 14.29 -16.26
C TRP A 491 2.16 14.01 -15.91
N CYS A 492 1.32 13.97 -16.95
CA CYS A 492 -0.06 13.46 -16.89
C CYS A 492 -0.17 12.10 -17.61
N TRP A 493 -1.25 11.38 -17.36
CA TRP A 493 -1.54 10.11 -18.02
C TRP A 493 -1.72 10.24 -19.53
N ASP A 494 -2.41 11.29 -19.96
CA ASP A 494 -3.01 11.45 -21.28
C ASP A 494 -1.98 11.53 -22.42
N TRP A 495 -2.30 10.90 -23.55
CA TRP A 495 -1.66 11.22 -24.83
C TRP A 495 -2.06 12.63 -25.28
N PHE A 496 -1.15 13.34 -25.95
CA PHE A 496 -1.41 14.67 -26.49
C PHE A 496 -1.98 14.58 -27.90
N ASP A 497 -3.07 15.32 -28.13
CA ASP A 497 -3.65 15.59 -29.44
C ASP A 497 -4.21 17.02 -29.49
N GLU A 498 -3.83 17.77 -30.53
CA GLU A 498 -4.21 19.18 -30.69
C GLU A 498 -5.71 19.38 -31.01
N GLY A 499 -6.37 18.31 -31.47
CA GLY A 499 -7.76 18.24 -31.87
C GLY A 499 -8.68 17.67 -30.78
N TYR A 500 -8.15 17.34 -29.59
CA TYR A 500 -8.89 16.58 -28.59
C TYR A 500 -10.06 17.38 -28.01
N TYR A 501 -9.85 18.65 -27.68
CA TYR A 501 -10.88 19.50 -27.05
C TYR A 501 -12.02 19.83 -28.02
N GLN A 502 -11.74 19.95 -29.31
CA GLN A 502 -12.72 20.28 -30.34
C GLN A 502 -13.82 19.21 -30.44
N GLN A 503 -13.54 17.99 -30.01
CA GLN A 503 -14.51 16.88 -29.97
C GLN A 503 -15.60 17.09 -28.91
N PHE A 504 -15.37 17.95 -27.92
CA PHE A 504 -16.29 18.24 -26.82
C PHE A 504 -17.03 19.56 -26.98
N GLU A 505 -16.94 20.19 -28.15
CA GLU A 505 -17.65 21.44 -28.41
C GLU A 505 -19.16 21.24 -28.19
N ASN A 506 -19.72 21.96 -27.21
CA ASN A 506 -21.12 21.88 -26.78
C ASN A 506 -21.57 20.57 -26.09
N GLN A 507 -20.65 19.71 -25.64
CA GLN A 507 -21.00 18.48 -24.92
C GLN A 507 -20.12 18.27 -23.68
N PRO A 508 -20.72 18.01 -22.49
CA PRO A 508 -19.94 17.65 -21.31
C PRO A 508 -19.32 16.25 -21.46
N VAL A 509 -18.11 16.08 -20.94
CA VAL A 509 -17.38 14.80 -20.93
C VAL A 509 -17.12 14.30 -19.51
N ASP A 510 -17.26 12.98 -19.29
CA ASP A 510 -17.06 12.34 -18.00
C ASP A 510 -15.66 11.71 -17.91
N ASN A 511 -14.86 12.16 -16.94
CA ASN A 511 -13.53 11.60 -16.62
C ASN A 511 -12.67 11.35 -17.87
N PRO A 512 -12.45 12.36 -18.74
CA PRO A 512 -11.61 12.20 -19.91
C PRO A 512 -10.19 11.78 -19.51
N ALA A 513 -9.58 10.94 -20.33
CA ALA A 513 -8.25 10.36 -20.11
C ALA A 513 -7.36 10.44 -21.37
N GLY A 514 -7.69 11.37 -22.27
CA GLY A 514 -6.99 11.59 -23.53
C GLY A 514 -7.43 10.65 -24.65
N PRO A 515 -6.81 10.75 -25.83
CA PRO A 515 -6.96 9.82 -26.93
C PRO A 515 -6.24 8.49 -26.64
N GLU A 516 -6.59 7.42 -27.37
CA GLU A 516 -6.01 6.08 -27.18
C GLU A 516 -4.55 5.96 -27.66
N SER A 517 -4.13 6.86 -28.55
CA SER A 517 -2.81 6.87 -29.18
C SER A 517 -2.26 8.28 -29.34
N GLY A 518 -0.94 8.43 -29.42
CA GLY A 518 -0.29 9.71 -29.67
C GLY A 518 1.22 9.58 -29.84
N HIS A 519 1.86 10.72 -30.12
CA HIS A 519 3.33 10.83 -30.24
C HIS A 519 3.98 11.35 -28.94
N TYR A 520 3.20 12.05 -28.11
CA TYR A 520 3.66 12.77 -26.93
C TYR A 520 2.67 12.61 -25.78
N ARG A 521 3.14 12.68 -24.53
CA ARG A 521 2.26 12.75 -23.35
C ARG A 521 2.10 14.18 -22.89
N HIS A 522 0.99 14.48 -22.21
CA HIS A 522 0.77 15.79 -21.60
C HIS A 522 1.71 16.04 -20.41
N VAL A 523 2.21 17.28 -20.32
CA VAL A 523 2.83 17.85 -19.12
C VAL A 523 2.20 19.20 -18.81
N ARG A 524 2.06 19.53 -17.52
CA ARG A 524 1.29 20.70 -17.03
C ARG A 524 2.05 21.52 -15.99
N GLY A 525 1.66 22.77 -15.81
CA GLY A 525 2.06 23.62 -14.68
C GLY A 525 3.14 24.67 -14.94
N GLY A 526 3.91 24.55 -16.02
CA GLY A 526 5.09 25.40 -16.24
C GLY A 526 6.27 24.96 -15.36
N SER A 527 7.39 25.68 -15.40
CA SER A 527 8.62 25.28 -14.70
C SER A 527 9.41 26.47 -14.19
N TRP A 528 10.45 26.19 -13.40
CA TRP A 528 11.42 27.16 -12.92
C TRP A 528 12.06 28.00 -14.05
N SER A 529 12.17 27.46 -15.27
CA SER A 529 12.89 28.10 -16.36
C SER A 529 11.99 28.81 -17.35
N ILE A 530 10.66 28.69 -17.26
CA ILE A 530 9.75 29.12 -18.33
C ILE A 530 9.11 30.48 -18.05
N ASN A 531 8.63 31.15 -19.11
CA ASN A 531 7.87 32.40 -19.05
C ASN A 531 6.61 32.30 -18.19
N GLY A 532 6.23 33.40 -17.54
CA GLY A 532 5.13 33.40 -16.56
C GLY A 532 3.77 33.08 -17.18
N GLU A 533 3.56 33.41 -18.44
CA GLU A 533 2.36 33.08 -19.22
C GLU A 533 2.17 31.57 -19.39
N PHE A 534 3.23 30.79 -19.27
CA PHE A 534 3.21 29.33 -19.36
C PHE A 534 3.13 28.63 -17.99
N CYS A 535 2.95 29.40 -16.91
CA CYS A 535 2.64 28.86 -15.59
C CYS A 535 1.13 28.86 -15.29
N ARG A 536 0.30 29.35 -16.24
CA ARG A 536 -1.16 29.41 -16.11
C ARG A 536 -1.74 28.01 -15.93
N VAL A 537 -2.82 27.92 -15.16
CA VAL A 537 -3.48 26.63 -14.91
C VAL A 537 -4.04 25.97 -16.16
N ALA A 538 -4.29 26.74 -17.24
CA ALA A 538 -4.78 26.26 -18.53
C ALA A 538 -3.68 25.83 -19.50
N TYR A 539 -2.43 26.25 -19.27
CA TYR A 539 -1.31 25.94 -20.17
C TYR A 539 -0.95 24.45 -20.10
N HIS A 540 -0.90 23.80 -21.25
CA HIS A 540 -0.30 22.47 -21.43
C HIS A 540 0.91 22.52 -22.35
N LEU A 541 1.76 21.51 -22.19
CA LEU A 541 2.81 21.21 -23.13
C LEU A 541 2.81 19.70 -23.41
N ARG A 542 3.50 19.30 -24.48
CA ARG A 542 3.66 17.91 -24.89
C ARG A 542 5.14 17.52 -24.80
N TYR A 543 5.42 16.29 -24.39
CA TYR A 543 6.80 15.81 -24.34
C TYR A 543 6.90 14.31 -24.68
N PHE A 544 8.08 13.89 -25.15
CA PHE A 544 8.37 12.50 -25.50
C PHE A 544 8.33 11.62 -24.24
N PRO A 545 7.57 10.51 -24.24
CA PRO A 545 7.40 9.73 -23.01
C PRO A 545 8.64 8.92 -22.62
N GLY A 546 9.59 8.70 -23.54
CA GLY A 546 10.80 7.90 -23.32
C GLY A 546 11.95 8.62 -22.60
N ILE A 547 11.94 9.95 -22.56
CA ILE A 547 13.00 10.77 -21.93
C ILE A 547 12.42 11.77 -20.93
N GLY A 548 13.21 12.12 -19.91
CA GLY A 548 12.91 13.22 -19.00
C GLY A 548 13.65 14.51 -19.39
N SER A 549 13.40 15.59 -18.64
CA SER A 549 14.09 16.88 -18.79
C SER A 549 14.49 17.45 -17.42
N ASP A 550 15.41 18.41 -17.46
CA ASP A 550 15.81 19.34 -16.40
C ASP A 550 14.67 20.22 -15.81
N SER A 551 13.47 20.14 -16.37
CA SER A 551 12.31 20.93 -15.94
C SER A 551 11.03 20.12 -15.79
N ILE A 552 11.07 18.80 -15.99
CA ILE A 552 9.91 17.91 -15.90
C ILE A 552 10.08 16.92 -14.74
N GLY A 553 9.10 16.92 -13.85
CA GLY A 553 8.88 15.92 -12.81
C GLY A 553 7.47 15.32 -12.92
N PHE A 554 6.88 14.92 -11.79
CA PHE A 554 5.50 14.43 -11.75
C PHE A 554 4.94 14.49 -10.34
N ARG A 555 3.61 14.41 -10.24
CA ARG A 555 2.91 14.18 -8.97
C ARG A 555 1.98 12.99 -9.05
N LEU A 556 1.59 12.50 -7.89
CA LEU A 556 0.75 11.31 -7.76
C LEU A 556 -0.73 11.67 -7.79
N ALA A 557 -1.55 10.74 -8.27
CA ALA A 557 -3.00 10.70 -8.09
C ALA A 557 -3.43 9.31 -7.61
N ARG A 558 -4.66 9.19 -7.10
CA ARG A 558 -5.27 7.92 -6.68
C ARG A 558 -6.78 7.98 -6.77
N THR A 559 -7.39 6.94 -7.33
CA THR A 559 -8.84 6.81 -7.42
C THR A 559 -9.46 6.53 -6.04
N VAL A 560 -10.60 7.14 -5.72
CA VAL A 560 -11.41 6.75 -4.55
C VAL A 560 -12.19 5.49 -4.90
N SER A 561 -11.82 4.35 -4.33
CA SER A 561 -12.58 3.11 -4.53
C SER A 561 -13.87 3.14 -3.71
N LEU A 562 -15.01 3.04 -4.40
CA LEU A 562 -16.36 2.96 -3.80
C LEU A 562 -16.52 1.77 -2.83
N LEU A 563 -15.72 0.71 -2.98
CA LEU A 563 -15.73 -0.45 -2.09
C LEU A 563 -15.26 -0.11 -0.66
N PHE A 564 -14.37 0.88 -0.48
CA PHE A 564 -13.91 1.32 0.85
C PHE A 564 -14.84 2.36 1.49
N PHE A 565 -15.58 3.12 0.69
CA PHE A 565 -16.46 4.19 1.18
C PHE A 565 -17.73 3.65 1.86
N LEU A 566 -18.20 2.46 1.46
CA LEU A 566 -19.34 1.79 2.10
C LEU A 566 -18.96 1.12 3.43
N ALA A 567 -17.72 0.66 3.58
CA ALA A 567 -17.23 0.08 4.84
C ALA A 567 -17.12 1.11 5.98
N SER A 568 -16.78 2.36 5.65
CA SER A 568 -16.55 3.44 6.63
C SER A 568 -17.83 4.17 7.07
N ARG A 569 -18.92 4.12 6.27
CA ARG A 569 -20.22 4.70 6.66
C ARG A 569 -21.19 3.72 7.34
N SER A 570 -20.92 2.42 7.28
CA SER A 570 -21.75 1.41 7.96
C SER A 570 -21.44 1.29 9.46
N PHE A 571 -20.52 2.11 9.98
CA PHE A 571 -20.07 2.15 11.38
C PHE A 571 -20.43 3.45 12.13
N LEU A 572 -21.18 4.37 11.48
CA LEU A 572 -21.91 5.46 12.14
C LEU A 572 -23.39 5.11 12.15
#